data_AF-A0A4R3NUX8-F1
#
_entry.id   AF-A0A4R3NUX8-F1
#
_cell.length_a   1.000
_cell.length_b   1.000
_cell.length_c   1.000
_cell.angle_alpha   90.00
_cell.angle_beta   90.00
_cell.angle_gamma   90.00
#
_symmetry.space_group_name_H-M   'P 1'
#
loop_
_entity.id
_entity.type
_entity.pdbx_description
1 polymer ?
#
loop_
_entity_poly.entity_id
_entity_poly.type
_entity_poly.pdbx_seq_one_letter_code
_entity_poly.pdbx_strand_id
1 'polypeptide(L)'
;MNIYSEDDRHRLMLTCCYSAVARHFSHLSLEDIIDPPNDLLDAALARQCALTMMRDYFDVPARRIAKITDRNVGRIKQTMWKVNLRRDCTVFDRAYHKMGLRALALYGQAYGKAEAEAA
;
A
#
# COMPACT_ATOMS: atom_id res chain seq x y z
N MET A 1 -18.97 8.75 -0.11
CA MET A 1 -18.20 7.50 0.05
C MET A 1 -19.01 6.62 0.99
N ASN A 2 -19.38 5.42 0.57
CA ASN A 2 -20.10 4.48 1.44
C ASN A 2 -19.06 3.64 2.18
N ILE A 3 -18.77 3.98 3.43
CA ILE A 3 -17.77 3.31 4.29
C ILE A 3 -18.02 1.82 4.47
N TYR A 4 -19.24 1.35 4.20
CA TYR A 4 -19.62 -0.05 4.28
C TYR A 4 -19.35 -0.83 2.98
N SER A 5 -19.12 -0.13 1.87
CA SER A 5 -18.72 -0.77 0.61
C SER A 5 -17.32 -1.37 0.73
N GLU A 6 -17.18 -2.62 0.30
CA GLU A 6 -15.89 -3.29 0.20
C GLU A 6 -14.92 -2.57 -0.75
N ASP A 7 -15.43 -1.87 -1.77
CA ASP A 7 -14.64 -1.03 -2.69
C ASP A 7 -14.04 0.17 -1.98
N ASP A 8 -14.83 0.88 -1.18
CA ASP A 8 -14.36 2.06 -0.47
C ASP A 8 -13.39 1.70 0.66
N ARG A 9 -13.63 0.59 1.38
CA ARG A 9 -12.70 0.08 2.40
C ARG A 9 -11.34 -0.25 1.81
N HIS A 10 -11.30 -0.98 0.68
CA HIS A 10 -10.02 -1.32 0.05
C HIS A 10 -9.29 -0.10 -0.52
N ARG A 11 -10.01 0.90 -1.04
CA ARG A 11 -9.40 2.17 -1.47
C ARG A 11 -8.79 2.92 -0.29
N LEU A 12 -9.48 2.95 0.85
CA LEU A 12 -8.96 3.56 2.08
C LEU A 12 -7.70 2.83 2.58
N MET A 13 -7.69 1.50 2.59
CA MET A 13 -6.50 0.70 2.92
C MET A 13 -5.33 1.06 2.01
N LEU A 14 -5.57 1.16 0.70
CA LEU A 14 -4.53 1.53 -0.28
C LEU A 14 -3.97 2.93 -0.02
N THR A 15 -4.83 3.91 0.28
CA THR A 15 -4.40 5.27 0.66
C THR A 15 -3.55 5.25 1.93
N CYS A 16 -3.89 4.41 2.92
CA CYS A 16 -3.11 4.26 4.14
C CYS A 16 -1.74 3.61 3.86
N CYS A 17 -1.68 2.60 2.99
CA CYS A 17 -0.43 1.99 2.52
C CYS A 17 0.48 3.02 1.84
N TYR A 18 -0.05 3.80 0.89
CA TYR A 18 0.73 4.85 0.22
C TYR A 18 1.21 5.92 1.20
N SER A 19 0.35 6.35 2.13
CA SER A 19 0.73 7.34 3.16
C SER A 19 1.82 6.83 4.09
N ALA A 20 1.77 5.55 4.47
CA ALA A 20 2.80 4.93 5.30
C ALA A 20 4.16 4.84 4.58
N VAL A 21 4.13 4.45 3.30
CA VAL A 21 5.33 4.37 2.45
C VAL A 21 5.90 5.76 2.17
N ALA A 22 5.07 6.76 1.82
CA ALA A 22 5.52 8.13 1.55
C ALA A 22 6.26 8.75 2.74
N ARG A 23 5.91 8.38 3.98
CA ARG A 23 6.63 8.84 5.17
C ARG A 23 8.01 8.21 5.34
N HIS A 24 8.25 7.03 4.76
CA HIS A 24 9.56 6.40 4.76
C HIS A 24 10.40 6.88 3.57
N PHE A 25 9.79 6.98 2.39
CA PHE A 25 10.38 7.57 1.19
C PHE A 25 10.07 9.07 1.14
N SER A 26 10.49 9.81 2.18
CA SER A 26 10.07 11.20 2.39
C SER A 26 10.59 12.18 1.33
N HIS A 27 11.52 11.76 0.50
CA HIS A 27 12.06 12.52 -0.63
C HIS A 27 11.21 12.38 -1.90
N LEU A 28 10.25 11.46 -1.93
CA LEU A 28 9.35 11.26 -3.08
C LEU A 28 8.02 11.96 -2.89
N SER A 29 7.45 12.48 -3.97
CA SER A 29 6.07 12.93 -3.94
C SER A 29 5.11 11.74 -3.86
N LEU A 30 3.91 11.97 -3.31
CA LEU A 30 2.87 10.93 -3.30
C LEU A 30 2.45 10.56 -4.73
N GLU A 31 2.48 11.52 -5.64
CA GLU A 31 2.19 11.33 -7.05
C GLU A 31 3.19 10.36 -7.70
N ASP A 32 4.50 10.54 -7.46
CA ASP A 32 5.52 9.62 -7.99
C ASP A 32 5.37 8.20 -7.41
N ILE A 33 4.88 8.05 -6.18
CA ILE A 33 4.62 6.72 -5.63
C ILE A 33 3.38 6.08 -6.31
N ILE A 34 2.35 6.88 -6.59
CA ILE A 34 1.11 6.44 -7.25
C ILE A 34 1.30 6.24 -8.75
N ASP A 35 2.22 6.96 -9.39
CA ASP A 35 2.64 6.81 -10.78
C ASP A 35 4.13 7.08 -10.99
N PRO A 36 5.01 6.09 -10.71
CA PRO A 36 6.44 6.29 -10.74
C PRO A 36 6.89 6.45 -12.20
N PRO A 37 7.64 7.52 -12.49
CA PRO A 37 8.43 7.64 -13.70
C PRO A 37 9.30 6.40 -13.92
N ASN A 38 9.53 6.04 -15.19
CA ASN A 38 10.23 4.80 -15.54
C ASN A 38 11.68 4.74 -15.01
N ASP A 39 12.30 5.89 -14.79
CA ASP A 39 13.66 6.08 -14.33
C ASP A 39 13.79 6.21 -12.79
N LEU A 40 12.68 6.50 -12.08
CA LEU A 40 12.67 6.58 -10.62
C LEU A 40 12.43 5.21 -9.97
N LEU A 41 13.53 4.47 -9.82
CA LEU A 41 13.52 3.10 -9.27
C LEU A 41 13.09 3.03 -7.80
N ASP A 42 13.36 4.07 -7.03
CA ASP A 42 12.94 4.22 -5.65
C ASP A 42 11.42 4.47 -5.54
N ALA A 43 10.85 5.28 -6.42
CA ALA A 43 9.40 5.46 -6.53
C ALA A 43 8.71 4.16 -6.95
N ALA A 44 9.30 3.43 -7.91
CA ALA A 44 8.82 2.11 -8.29
C ALA A 44 8.87 1.12 -7.11
N LEU A 45 9.93 1.13 -6.30
CA LEU A 45 10.05 0.32 -5.10
C LEU A 45 9.02 0.73 -4.03
N ALA A 46 8.83 2.03 -3.79
CA ALA A 46 7.84 2.55 -2.86
C ALA A 46 6.44 2.04 -3.22
N ARG A 47 6.04 2.16 -4.50
CA ARG A 47 4.78 1.58 -4.99
C ARG A 47 4.71 0.08 -4.73
N GLN A 48 5.77 -0.66 -5.07
CA GLN A 48 5.82 -2.11 -4.87
C GLN A 48 5.58 -2.50 -3.41
N CYS A 49 6.19 -1.77 -2.47
CA CYS A 49 5.96 -1.95 -1.03
C CYS A 49 4.49 -1.72 -0.67
N ALA A 50 3.89 -0.60 -1.09
CA ALA A 50 2.49 -0.28 -0.78
C ALA A 50 1.53 -1.35 -1.32
N LEU A 51 1.73 -1.83 -2.54
CA LEU A 51 0.90 -2.86 -3.15
C LEU A 51 1.07 -4.24 -2.49
N THR A 52 2.27 -4.54 -1.98
CA THR A 52 2.52 -5.80 -1.26
C THR A 52 1.92 -5.74 0.16
N MET A 53 1.94 -4.58 0.81
CA MET A 53 1.32 -4.39 2.13
C MET A 53 -0.19 -4.63 2.12
N MET A 54 -0.87 -4.29 1.02
CA MET A 54 -2.30 -4.62 0.84
C MET A 54 -2.56 -6.12 1.01
N ARG A 55 -1.65 -6.98 0.58
CA ARG A 55 -1.74 -8.42 0.81
C ARG A 55 -1.34 -8.77 2.25
N ASP A 56 -0.17 -8.33 2.68
CA ASP A 56 0.44 -8.86 3.90
C ASP A 56 -0.25 -8.39 5.19
N TYR A 57 -0.81 -7.17 5.20
CA TYR A 57 -1.39 -6.54 6.39
C TYR A 57 -2.92 -6.44 6.33
N PHE A 58 -3.51 -6.44 5.13
CA PHE A 58 -4.96 -6.27 4.95
C PHE A 58 -5.63 -7.48 4.26
N ASP A 59 -4.87 -8.53 3.97
CA ASP A 59 -5.31 -9.76 3.29
C ASP A 59 -6.06 -9.54 1.96
N VAL A 60 -5.76 -8.45 1.25
CA VAL A 60 -6.44 -8.13 -0.01
C VAL A 60 -5.89 -9.01 -1.14
N PRO A 61 -6.75 -9.77 -1.87
CA PRO A 61 -6.29 -10.62 -2.95
C PRO A 61 -5.63 -9.86 -4.10
N ALA A 62 -4.61 -10.44 -4.73
CA ALA A 62 -3.91 -9.81 -5.86
C ALA A 62 -4.86 -9.41 -7.02
N ARG A 63 -5.90 -10.21 -7.30
CA ARG A 63 -6.95 -9.88 -8.29
C ARG A 63 -7.71 -8.61 -7.92
N ARG A 64 -7.95 -8.41 -6.62
CA ARG A 64 -8.67 -7.27 -6.08
C ARG A 64 -7.80 -6.01 -6.10
N ILE A 65 -6.54 -6.13 -5.70
CA ILE A 65 -5.53 -5.06 -5.80
C ILE A 65 -5.40 -4.60 -7.25
N ALA A 66 -5.28 -5.54 -8.19
CA ALA A 66 -5.26 -5.27 -9.63
C ALA A 66 -6.47 -4.46 -10.10
N LYS A 67 -7.69 -4.85 -9.70
CA LYS A 67 -8.92 -4.14 -10.05
C LYS A 67 -8.93 -2.69 -9.51
N ILE A 68 -8.54 -2.49 -8.25
CA ILE A 68 -8.59 -1.15 -7.61
C ILE A 68 -7.52 -0.22 -8.17
N THR A 69 -6.39 -0.76 -8.60
CA THR A 69 -5.25 0.01 -9.12
C THR A 69 -5.21 0.11 -10.64
N ASP A 70 -6.20 -0.47 -11.33
CA ASP A 70 -6.26 -0.62 -12.79
C ASP A 70 -4.97 -1.23 -13.37
N ARG A 71 -4.54 -2.36 -12.80
CA ARG A 71 -3.29 -3.04 -13.16
C ARG A 71 -3.49 -4.50 -13.51
N ASN A 72 -2.59 -5.03 -14.33
CA ASN A 72 -2.55 -6.45 -14.64
C ASN A 72 -2.21 -7.28 -13.38
N VAL A 73 -2.99 -8.33 -13.12
CA VAL A 73 -2.79 -9.23 -11.95
C VAL A 73 -1.40 -9.87 -11.92
N GLY A 74 -0.84 -10.22 -13.10
CA GLY A 74 0.52 -10.75 -13.22
C GLY A 74 1.58 -9.74 -12.75
N ARG A 75 1.42 -8.46 -13.08
CA ARG A 75 2.29 -7.38 -12.56
C ARG A 75 2.19 -7.21 -11.05
N ILE A 76 0.99 -7.36 -10.47
CA ILE A 76 0.79 -7.35 -9.01
C ILE A 76 1.52 -8.53 -8.36
N LYS A 77 1.36 -9.75 -8.89
CA LYS A 77 2.06 -10.94 -8.36
C LYS A 77 3.58 -10.81 -8.47
N GLN A 78 4.09 -10.31 -9.61
CA GLN A 78 5.51 -10.06 -9.80
C GLN A 78 6.04 -9.02 -8.80
N THR A 79 5.25 -7.96 -8.54
CA THR A 79 5.55 -6.95 -7.52
C THR A 79 5.72 -7.58 -6.14
N MET A 80 4.75 -8.40 -5.71
CA MET A 80 4.81 -9.11 -4.43
C MET A 80 6.04 -10.01 -4.33
N TRP A 81 6.34 -10.76 -5.40
CA TRP A 81 7.54 -11.61 -5.44
C TRP A 81 8.84 -10.81 -5.30
N LYS A 82 8.96 -9.67 -6.00
CA LYS A 82 10.13 -8.78 -5.90
C LYS A 82 10.33 -8.20 -4.51
N VAL A 83 9.24 -7.80 -3.85
CA VAL A 83 9.30 -7.31 -2.47
C VAL A 83 9.68 -8.43 -1.51
N ASN A 84 9.08 -9.61 -1.63
CA ASN A 84 9.43 -10.77 -0.79
C ASN A 84 10.90 -11.16 -0.92
N LEU A 85 11.46 -11.16 -2.13
CA LEU A 85 12.90 -11.39 -2.33
C LEU A 85 13.77 -10.33 -1.61
N ARG A 86 13.34 -9.07 -1.58
CA ARG A 86 14.06 -8.01 -0.84
C ARG A 86 13.94 -8.17 0.67
N ARG A 87 12.85 -8.76 1.16
CA ARG A 87 12.63 -9.03 2.59
C ARG A 87 13.58 -10.10 3.15
N ASP A 88 14.31 -10.83 2.31
CA ASP A 88 15.43 -11.66 2.77
C ASP A 88 16.55 -10.81 3.42
N CYS A 89 16.65 -9.52 3.07
CA CYS A 89 17.49 -8.57 3.77
C CYS A 89 16.80 -8.08 5.05
N THR A 90 17.39 -8.39 6.21
CA THR A 90 16.83 -8.05 7.54
C THR A 90 16.59 -6.56 7.76
N VAL A 91 17.44 -5.69 7.22
CA VAL A 91 17.28 -4.23 7.32
C VAL A 91 16.06 -3.76 6.52
N PHE A 92 15.89 -4.30 5.31
CA PHE A 92 14.72 -4.02 4.48
C PHE A 92 13.44 -4.55 5.12
N ASP A 93 13.44 -5.79 5.62
CA ASP A 93 12.26 -6.39 6.24
C ASP A 93 11.81 -5.61 7.48
N ARG A 94 12.74 -5.15 8.33
CA ARG A 94 12.41 -4.27 9.46
C ARG A 94 11.77 -2.95 9.01
N ALA A 95 12.30 -2.33 7.96
CA ALA A 95 11.74 -1.09 7.42
C ALA A 95 10.33 -1.33 6.82
N TYR A 96 10.19 -2.41 6.05
CA TYR A 96 8.92 -2.85 5.47
C TYR A 96 7.87 -3.11 6.57
N HIS A 97 8.26 -3.80 7.64
CA HIS A 97 7.37 -4.07 8.76
C HIS A 97 6.92 -2.80 9.48
N LYS A 98 7.84 -1.87 9.73
CA LYS A 98 7.49 -0.56 10.31
C LYS A 98 6.50 0.22 9.44
N MET A 99 6.66 0.19 8.11
CA MET A 99 5.71 0.81 7.19
C MET A 99 4.34 0.11 7.23
N GLY A 100 4.30 -1.23 7.27
CA GLY A 100 3.05 -1.99 7.34
C GLY A 100 2.27 -1.75 8.64
N LEU A 101 2.95 -1.77 9.80
CA LEU A 101 2.33 -1.42 11.09
C LEU A 101 1.79 0.01 11.08
N ARG A 102 2.50 0.93 10.42
CA ARG A 102 2.03 2.30 10.25
C ARG A 102 0.78 2.38 9.38
N ALA A 103 0.70 1.59 8.30
CA ALA A 103 -0.48 1.55 7.44
C ALA A 103 -1.72 1.06 8.22
N LEU A 104 -1.56 0.04 9.07
CA LEU A 104 -2.64 -0.44 9.96
C LEU A 104 -3.10 0.66 10.93
N ALA A 105 -2.17 1.36 11.57
CA ALA A 105 -2.50 2.45 12.50
C ALA A 105 -3.25 3.59 11.80
N LEU A 106 -2.81 3.99 10.59
CA LEU A 106 -3.50 5.00 9.79
C LEU A 106 -4.90 4.56 9.38
N TYR A 107 -5.06 3.29 9.00
CA TYR A 107 -6.37 2.74 8.64
C TYR A 107 -7.32 2.75 9.82
N GLY A 108 -6.89 2.29 11.01
CA GLY A 108 -7.73 2.32 12.21
C GLY A 108 -8.20 3.72 12.60
N GLN A 109 -7.31 4.72 12.49
CA GLN A 109 -7.66 6.13 12.72
C GLN A 109 -8.67 6.66 11.70
N ALA A 110 -8.43 6.40 10.42
CA ALA A 110 -9.29 6.87 9.35
C ALA A 110 -10.67 6.20 9.38
N TYR A 111 -10.71 4.89 9.68
CA TYR A 111 -11.93 4.13 9.79
C TYR A 111 -12.78 4.59 10.98
N GLY A 112 -12.18 4.70 12.18
CA GLY A 112 -12.90 5.18 13.37
C GLY A 112 -13.42 6.61 13.23
N LYS A 113 -12.66 7.49 12.55
CA LYS A 113 -13.15 8.83 12.22
C LYS A 113 -14.37 8.78 11.30
N ALA A 114 -14.32 7.94 10.27
CA ALA A 114 -15.41 7.81 9.30
C ALA A 114 -16.67 7.17 9.91
N GLU A 115 -16.52 6.25 10.88
CA GLU A 115 -17.64 5.73 11.67
C GLU A 115 -18.28 6.82 12.54
N ALA A 116 -17.48 7.65 13.21
CA ALA A 116 -17.98 8.73 14.05
C ALA A 116 -18.73 9.82 13.27
N GLU A 117 -18.34 10.08 12.01
CA GLU A 117 -19.03 11.03 11.12
C GLU A 117 -20.33 10.46 10.53
N ALA A 118 -20.52 9.15 10.57
CA ALA A 118 -21.70 8.46 10.04
C ALA A 118 -22.76 8.12 11.10
N ALA A 119 -22.46 8.34 12.39
CA ALA A 119 -23.34 8.15 13.54
C ALA A 119 -24.06 9.46 13.91
#